data_AF-A0A2E3VW70-F1
#
_entry.id   AF-A0A2E3VW70-F1
#
_cell.length_a   1.000
_cell.length_b   1.000
_cell.length_c   1.000
_cell.angle_alpha   90.00
_cell.angle_beta   90.00
_cell.angle_gamma   90.00
#
_symmetry.space_group_name_H-M   'P 1'
#
loop_
_entity.id
_entity.type
_entity.pdbx_description
1 polymer ?
#
loop_
_entity_poly.entity_id
_entity_poly.type
_entity_poly.pdbx_seq_one_letter_code
_entity_poly.pdbx_strand_id
1 'polypeptide(L)'
;MIYSGIRVELVKMKTLRQWLIALISTLPFARFILKSLYSLAINRAKSLPGIHPEIVDIYLLSNLSDKNFVYGQSDLNIVLIIEDDAKPKVVLAHARKTLRQIWPANVLIDLNKLPVLKESEFKTPLIRSHLITGSSRTVTKWESLVKNKEVEFKVLDQGYFAKHYFHILMLEKFLLKEVNPRTYSKHWIRSYGKNVSLALEGLSKDGLIKEIKDSKWKRYAAKLFGFSPFARFYFPEQRERTWRILDQDEPRYQEASDQDTGYPEHLLRFLDQLLENPIVEDALIIPSLLQNTDKIKGKAFIDVILSSNKKKVNKKDFKRLQRQIDQFMDQEAKVEDAELKFDFNFTTITVLKLRQQRALFTYPLEGWYRGQKAYSARGRQYNFHIKKECVEQAIIHFLLLQFMRFRTQKLATSLIGSKFMKSLNLMNRYTLILDYLSGKEMEIPEKYSDMMTNITPQLATYRSKDPVQEEDWPLIKSQLVYSLKKIRDELAKKHPTLKNLQF
;
A
#
# COMPACT_ATOMS: atom_id res chain seq x y z
N MET A 1 -7.13 12.98 0.04
CA MET A 1 -6.67 12.47 1.34
C MET A 1 -6.68 10.95 1.21
N ILE A 2 -5.53 10.36 0.90
CA ILE A 2 -5.44 8.98 0.37
C ILE A 2 -4.85 8.11 1.48
N TYR A 3 -5.69 7.30 2.12
CA TYR A 3 -5.21 6.19 2.93
C TYR A 3 -4.92 5.03 1.98
N SER A 4 -3.65 4.91 1.60
CA SER A 4 -3.11 3.75 0.88
C SER A 4 -3.52 2.47 1.60
N GLY A 5 -3.92 1.47 0.80
CA GLY A 5 -4.42 0.13 1.17
C GLY A 5 -3.74 -0.48 2.39
N ILE A 6 -2.46 -0.17 2.56
CA ILE A 6 -1.66 -0.50 3.72
C ILE A 6 -0.79 0.75 3.98
N ARG A 7 -1.25 1.69 4.82
CA ARG A 7 -0.29 2.34 5.72
C ARG A 7 0.26 1.18 6.55
N VAL A 8 1.32 0.54 6.05
CA VAL A 8 2.33 0.01 6.96
C VAL A 8 2.77 1.33 7.58
N GLU A 9 2.21 1.68 8.72
CA GLU A 9 2.79 2.76 9.50
C GLU A 9 4.29 2.40 9.60
N LEU A 10 5.19 3.37 9.59
CA LEU A 10 6.39 3.17 10.43
C LEU A 10 5.88 2.49 11.68
N VAL A 11 6.45 1.34 12.09
CA VAL A 11 6.08 0.72 13.36
C VAL A 11 6.41 1.77 14.44
N LYS A 12 5.51 2.73 14.62
CA LYS A 12 5.33 3.52 15.81
C LYS A 12 4.82 2.45 16.73
N MET A 13 5.73 1.88 17.51
CA MET A 13 5.37 1.00 18.59
C MET A 13 4.28 1.75 19.36
N LYS A 14 3.05 1.23 19.31
CA LYS A 14 1.84 1.97 19.69
C LYS A 14 1.76 2.15 21.21
N THR A 15 2.58 1.42 21.96
CA THR A 15 2.66 1.48 23.42
C THR A 15 4.09 1.24 23.91
N LEU A 16 4.43 1.81 25.07
CA LEU A 16 5.67 1.52 25.81
C LEU A 16 5.91 0.01 25.98
N ARG A 17 4.83 -0.77 26.11
CA ARG A 17 4.85 -2.23 26.28
C ARG A 17 5.34 -2.96 25.02
N GLN A 18 4.92 -2.52 23.83
CA GLN A 18 5.45 -3.06 22.56
C GLN A 18 6.94 -2.77 22.41
N TRP A 19 7.38 -1.59 22.86
CA TRP A 19 8.79 -1.22 22.86
C TRP A 19 9.63 -2.09 23.81
N LEU A 20 9.12 -2.35 25.01
CA LEU A 20 9.77 -3.22 25.98
C LEU A 20 9.91 -4.66 25.45
N ILE A 21 8.85 -5.22 24.85
CA ILE A 21 8.89 -6.56 24.25
C ILE A 21 9.92 -6.62 23.11
N ALA A 22 9.96 -5.60 22.25
CA ALA A 22 10.92 -5.53 21.16
C ALA A 22 12.36 -5.38 21.67
N LEU A 23 12.59 -4.65 22.76
CA LEU A 23 13.90 -4.56 23.42
C LEU A 23 14.31 -5.91 24.04
N ILE A 24 13.40 -6.53 24.79
CA ILE A 24 13.63 -7.83 25.44
C ILE A 24 13.92 -8.92 24.41
N SER A 25 13.28 -8.88 23.23
CA SER A 25 13.52 -9.83 22.13
C SER A 25 14.96 -9.88 21.60
N THR A 26 15.81 -8.93 21.98
CA THR A 26 17.23 -8.94 21.61
C THR A 26 18.09 -9.82 22.51
N LEU A 27 17.55 -10.27 23.65
CA LEU A 27 18.25 -11.11 24.62
C LEU A 27 18.06 -12.60 24.28
N PRO A 28 19.10 -13.45 24.36
CA PRO A 28 19.01 -14.87 23.98
C PRO A 28 17.94 -15.66 24.75
N PHE A 29 17.88 -15.47 26.08
CA PHE A 29 16.93 -16.17 26.96
C PHE A 29 15.49 -15.68 26.83
N ALA A 30 15.29 -14.44 26.39
CA ALA A 30 13.97 -13.87 26.20
C ALA A 30 13.14 -14.62 25.16
N ARG A 31 13.78 -15.35 24.23
CA ARG A 31 13.08 -16.14 23.22
C ARG A 31 12.12 -17.16 23.84
N PHE A 32 12.47 -17.79 24.95
CA PHE A 32 11.60 -18.76 25.64
C PHE A 32 10.37 -18.10 26.27
N ILE A 33 10.59 -16.97 26.96
CA ILE A 33 9.52 -16.16 27.55
C ILE A 33 8.58 -15.67 26.45
N LEU A 34 9.13 -15.09 25.40
CA LEU A 34 8.35 -14.56 24.28
C LEU A 34 7.60 -15.68 23.55
N LYS A 35 8.20 -16.85 23.33
CA LYS A 35 7.47 -18.00 22.78
C LYS A 35 6.24 -18.36 23.63
N SER A 36 6.40 -18.37 24.95
CA SER A 36 5.31 -18.63 25.89
C SER A 36 4.21 -17.56 25.80
N LEU A 37 4.56 -16.28 25.63
CA LEU A 37 3.57 -15.21 25.43
C LEU A 37 2.76 -15.38 24.15
N TYR A 38 3.39 -15.83 23.06
CA TYR A 38 2.67 -16.12 21.81
C TYR A 38 1.74 -17.31 22.00
N SER A 39 2.19 -18.38 22.67
CA SER A 39 1.32 -19.52 23.01
C SER A 39 0.11 -19.09 23.85
N LEU A 40 0.30 -18.22 24.85
CA LEU A 40 -0.80 -17.68 25.65
C LEU A 40 -1.78 -16.84 24.80
N ALA A 41 -1.28 -16.01 23.89
CA ALA A 41 -2.11 -15.24 22.97
C ALA A 41 -2.92 -16.16 22.03
N ILE A 42 -2.30 -17.22 21.51
CA ILE A 42 -2.95 -18.24 20.68
C ILE A 42 -4.03 -18.98 21.47
N ASN A 43 -3.73 -19.42 22.69
CA ASN A 43 -4.71 -20.10 23.55
C ASN A 43 -5.91 -19.20 23.85
N ARG A 44 -5.68 -17.89 24.07
CA ARG A 44 -6.78 -16.95 24.21
C ARG A 44 -7.61 -16.82 22.94
N ALA A 45 -6.98 -16.73 21.77
CA ALA A 45 -7.71 -16.75 20.50
C ALA A 45 -8.52 -18.05 20.34
N LYS A 46 -7.93 -19.21 20.65
CA LYS A 46 -8.59 -20.53 20.63
C LYS A 46 -9.85 -20.60 21.51
N SER A 47 -9.89 -19.84 22.61
CA SER A 47 -11.07 -19.81 23.50
C SER A 47 -12.23 -18.95 22.99
N LEU A 48 -12.04 -18.15 21.93
CA LEU A 48 -13.08 -17.24 21.44
C LEU A 48 -14.39 -17.93 21.04
N PRO A 49 -14.40 -19.09 20.34
CA PRO A 49 -15.65 -19.80 20.01
C PRO A 49 -16.46 -20.21 21.24
N GLY A 50 -15.81 -20.51 22.37
CA GLY A 50 -16.50 -20.85 23.61
C GLY A 50 -17.18 -19.65 24.30
N ILE A 51 -16.84 -18.42 23.88
CA ILE A 51 -17.40 -17.17 24.41
C ILE A 51 -18.36 -16.55 23.39
N HIS A 52 -18.05 -16.70 22.09
CA HIS A 52 -18.81 -16.19 20.96
C HIS A 52 -19.06 -17.37 19.99
N PRO A 53 -20.15 -18.12 20.18
CA PRO A 53 -20.46 -19.32 19.40
C PRO A 53 -20.51 -19.10 17.89
N GLU A 54 -20.79 -17.87 17.46
CA GLU A 54 -20.85 -17.48 16.05
C GLU A 54 -19.49 -17.58 15.35
N ILE A 55 -18.38 -17.74 16.09
CA ILE A 55 -17.04 -17.95 15.55
C ILE A 55 -16.82 -19.45 15.32
N VAL A 56 -16.95 -19.87 14.06
CA VAL A 56 -16.83 -21.28 13.63
C VAL A 56 -15.37 -21.75 13.57
N ASP A 57 -14.45 -20.85 13.20
CA ASP A 57 -13.03 -21.20 13.05
C ASP A 57 -12.12 -19.99 13.19
N ILE A 58 -10.84 -20.24 13.43
CA ILE A 58 -9.79 -19.23 13.49
C ILE A 58 -8.55 -19.78 12.80
N TYR A 59 -8.11 -19.13 11.72
CA TYR A 59 -6.87 -19.53 11.04
C TYR A 59 -5.70 -18.67 11.48
N LEU A 60 -4.58 -19.33 11.80
CA LEU A 60 -3.30 -18.70 12.04
C LEU A 60 -2.58 -18.48 10.71
N LEU A 61 -2.46 -17.20 10.31
CA LEU A 61 -1.79 -16.80 9.08
C LEU A 61 -0.26 -16.68 9.26
N SER A 62 0.18 -16.41 10.49
CA SER A 62 1.61 -16.30 10.83
C SER A 62 2.27 -17.67 10.91
N ASN A 63 3.32 -17.91 10.11
CA ASN A 63 4.11 -19.12 10.22
C ASN A 63 5.17 -19.00 11.33
N LEU A 64 4.89 -19.56 12.50
CA LEU A 64 5.79 -19.53 13.67
C LEU A 64 7.06 -20.38 13.50
N SER A 65 7.06 -21.31 12.54
CA SER A 65 8.22 -22.14 12.18
C SER A 65 9.17 -21.48 11.18
N ASP A 66 8.76 -20.35 10.59
CA ASP A 66 9.60 -19.63 9.64
C ASP A 66 10.86 -19.13 10.35
N LYS A 67 12.03 -19.37 9.77
CA LYS A 67 13.33 -18.86 10.27
C LYS A 67 13.30 -17.33 10.43
N ASN A 68 12.43 -16.65 9.70
CA ASN A 68 12.26 -15.20 9.74
C ASN A 68 11.23 -14.71 10.78
N PHE A 69 10.50 -15.62 11.42
CA PHE A 69 9.58 -15.29 12.50
C PHE A 69 10.36 -15.07 13.79
N VAL A 70 10.34 -13.84 14.29
CA VAL A 70 11.00 -13.49 15.56
C VAL A 70 9.97 -13.06 16.57
N TYR A 71 9.88 -13.86 17.63
CA TYR A 71 9.05 -13.60 18.80
C TYR A 71 9.38 -12.22 19.38
N GLY A 72 8.34 -11.43 19.65
CA GLY A 72 8.43 -10.07 20.16
C GLY A 72 8.64 -8.98 19.10
N GLN A 73 8.83 -9.36 17.83
CA GLN A 73 8.96 -8.41 16.71
C GLN A 73 8.04 -8.74 15.52
N SER A 74 7.39 -9.90 15.53
CA SER A 74 6.49 -10.36 14.47
C SER A 74 5.06 -10.38 14.97
N ASP A 75 4.13 -9.74 14.28
CA ASP A 75 2.73 -9.77 14.69
C ASP A 75 2.14 -11.18 14.54
N LEU A 76 1.22 -11.52 15.44
CA LEU A 76 0.39 -12.71 15.35
C LEU A 76 -0.83 -12.38 14.48
N ASN A 77 -0.79 -12.79 13.22
CA ASN A 77 -1.88 -12.57 12.27
C ASN A 77 -2.82 -13.76 12.30
N ILE A 78 -4.08 -13.50 12.63
CA ILE A 78 -5.17 -14.48 12.63
C ILE A 78 -6.32 -13.94 11.79
N VAL A 79 -7.20 -14.82 11.29
CA VAL A 79 -8.49 -14.45 10.70
C VAL A 79 -9.60 -15.22 11.40
N LEU A 80 -10.68 -14.51 11.75
CA LEU A 80 -11.88 -15.09 12.35
C LEU A 80 -12.84 -15.51 11.24
N ILE A 81 -13.32 -16.75 11.30
CA ILE A 81 -14.37 -17.28 10.43
C ILE A 81 -15.64 -17.39 11.26
N ILE A 82 -16.71 -16.79 10.75
CA ILE A 82 -18.01 -16.73 11.43
C ILE A 82 -19.11 -17.34 10.58
N GLU A 83 -20.22 -17.70 11.21
CA GLU A 83 -21.43 -18.20 10.55
C GLU A 83 -21.94 -17.18 9.50
N ASP A 84 -22.58 -17.69 8.45
CA ASP A 84 -23.03 -16.88 7.32
C ASP A 84 -24.19 -15.92 7.66
N ASP A 85 -24.96 -16.20 8.70
CA ASP A 85 -26.05 -15.36 9.22
C ASP A 85 -25.58 -14.35 10.29
N ALA A 86 -24.41 -14.56 10.89
CA ALA A 86 -23.85 -13.68 11.91
C ALA A 86 -23.54 -12.26 11.38
N LYS A 87 -23.62 -11.28 12.28
CA LYS A 87 -23.30 -9.86 11.99
C LYS A 87 -21.80 -9.60 12.21
N PRO A 88 -20.97 -9.46 11.15
CA PRO A 88 -19.51 -9.51 11.30
C PRO A 88 -18.93 -8.40 12.20
N LYS A 89 -19.51 -7.20 12.16
CA LYS A 89 -19.05 -6.07 12.98
C LYS A 89 -19.37 -6.23 14.46
N VAL A 90 -20.46 -6.91 14.79
CA VAL A 90 -20.85 -7.20 16.18
C VAL A 90 -19.87 -8.23 16.75
N VAL A 91 -19.69 -9.35 16.05
CA VAL A 91 -18.75 -10.41 16.44
C VAL A 91 -17.33 -9.85 16.59
N LEU A 92 -16.88 -9.02 15.64
CA LEU A 92 -15.55 -8.39 15.71
C LEU A 92 -15.40 -7.46 16.92
N ALA A 93 -16.43 -6.68 17.27
CA ALA A 93 -16.39 -5.79 18.43
C ALA A 93 -16.26 -6.60 19.73
N HIS A 94 -17.00 -7.71 19.84
CA HIS A 94 -16.92 -8.60 20.98
C HIS A 94 -15.57 -9.34 21.07
N ALA A 95 -15.10 -9.92 19.97
CA ALA A 95 -13.80 -10.58 19.91
C ALA A 95 -12.66 -9.63 20.30
N ARG A 96 -12.69 -8.37 19.83
CA ARG A 96 -11.75 -7.32 20.24
C ARG A 96 -11.80 -7.04 21.74
N LYS A 97 -13.00 -6.93 22.33
CA LYS A 97 -13.16 -6.72 23.77
C LYS A 97 -12.52 -7.88 24.55
N THR A 98 -12.77 -9.12 24.14
CA THR A 98 -12.21 -10.32 24.77
C THR A 98 -10.69 -10.42 24.65
N LEU A 99 -10.13 -10.12 23.46
CA LEU A 99 -8.68 -10.18 23.24
C LEU A 99 -7.94 -9.04 23.95
N ARG A 100 -8.56 -7.86 24.12
CA ARG A 100 -7.98 -6.74 24.87
C ARG A 100 -7.77 -7.03 26.35
N GLN A 101 -8.61 -7.88 26.94
CA GLN A 101 -8.53 -8.23 28.36
C GLN A 101 -7.27 -9.04 28.71
N ILE A 102 -6.63 -9.69 27.74
CA ILE A 102 -5.43 -10.50 27.95
C ILE A 102 -4.22 -9.78 27.38
N TRP A 103 -3.25 -9.50 28.25
CA TRP A 103 -2.08 -8.69 27.90
C TRP A 103 -1.32 -9.20 26.66
N PRO A 104 -0.92 -10.50 26.55
CA PRO A 104 -0.23 -10.98 25.36
C PRO A 104 -1.04 -10.82 24.07
N ALA A 105 -2.33 -11.14 24.09
CA ALA A 105 -3.19 -11.04 22.90
C ALA A 105 -3.37 -9.58 22.44
N ASN A 106 -3.58 -8.65 23.39
CA ASN A 106 -3.73 -7.23 23.12
C ASN A 106 -2.48 -6.60 22.48
N VAL A 107 -1.29 -7.14 22.80
CA VAL A 107 -0.02 -6.58 22.35
C VAL A 107 0.47 -7.22 21.05
N LEU A 108 0.27 -8.53 20.90
CA LEU A 108 0.82 -9.33 19.80
C LEU A 108 -0.09 -9.44 18.58
N ILE A 109 -1.40 -9.22 18.73
CA ILE A 109 -2.36 -9.24 17.62
C ILE A 109 -2.72 -7.79 17.28
N ASP A 110 -2.65 -7.39 16.01
CA ASP A 110 -3.17 -6.09 15.57
C ASP A 110 -4.71 -6.12 15.56
N LEU A 111 -5.30 -5.88 16.73
CA LEU A 111 -6.75 -5.92 16.93
C LEU A 111 -7.49 -4.92 16.03
N ASN A 112 -6.86 -3.83 15.61
CA ASN A 112 -7.49 -2.85 14.71
C ASN A 112 -7.59 -3.35 13.27
N LYS A 113 -6.77 -4.33 12.89
CA LYS A 113 -6.76 -4.94 11.55
C LYS A 113 -7.26 -6.39 11.53
N LEU A 114 -7.71 -6.91 12.67
CA LEU A 114 -8.24 -8.27 12.82
C LEU A 114 -9.32 -8.58 11.76
N PRO A 115 -9.01 -9.44 10.77
CA PRO A 115 -9.94 -9.92 9.76
C PRO A 115 -11.07 -10.77 10.37
N VAL A 116 -12.30 -10.46 9.96
CA VAL A 116 -13.49 -11.31 10.20
C VAL A 116 -14.15 -11.56 8.86
N LEU A 117 -14.47 -12.81 8.57
CA LEU A 117 -15.08 -13.25 7.32
C LEU A 117 -16.16 -14.27 7.61
N LYS A 118 -17.24 -14.24 6.83
CA LYS A 118 -18.21 -15.33 6.85
C LYS A 118 -17.63 -16.59 6.19
N GLU A 119 -18.21 -17.75 6.46
CA GLU A 119 -17.77 -19.02 5.85
C GLU A 119 -17.82 -19.00 4.32
N SER A 120 -18.92 -18.51 3.74
CA SER A 120 -19.07 -18.35 2.28
C SER A 120 -18.03 -17.39 1.69
N GLU A 121 -17.70 -16.32 2.41
CA GLU A 121 -16.69 -15.34 2.01
C GLU A 121 -15.31 -15.97 2.03
N PHE A 122 -14.95 -16.68 3.09
CA PHE A 122 -13.65 -17.35 3.19
C PHE A 122 -13.45 -18.44 2.13
N LYS A 123 -14.53 -19.11 1.70
CA LYS A 123 -14.47 -20.06 0.58
C LYS A 123 -14.10 -19.39 -0.75
N THR A 124 -14.31 -18.08 -0.89
CA THR A 124 -13.96 -17.31 -2.09
C THR A 124 -12.44 -17.32 -2.34
N PRO A 125 -11.94 -17.95 -3.42
CA PRO A 125 -10.51 -18.10 -3.65
C PRO A 125 -9.75 -16.77 -3.75
N LEU A 126 -10.42 -15.73 -4.24
CA LEU A 126 -9.86 -14.38 -4.36
C LEU A 126 -9.59 -13.73 -2.99
N ILE A 127 -10.48 -13.92 -2.01
CA ILE A 127 -10.25 -13.44 -0.63
C ILE A 127 -9.06 -14.16 0.00
N ARG A 128 -9.01 -15.49 -0.13
CA ARG A 128 -7.89 -16.28 0.40
C ARG A 128 -6.56 -15.85 -0.24
N SER A 129 -6.56 -15.60 -1.54
CA SER A 129 -5.39 -15.09 -2.26
C SER A 129 -4.95 -13.72 -1.76
N HIS A 130 -5.90 -12.83 -1.44
CA HIS A 130 -5.62 -11.52 -0.84
C HIS A 130 -4.98 -11.62 0.56
N LEU A 131 -5.32 -12.65 1.33
CA LEU A 131 -4.73 -12.88 2.65
C LEU A 131 -3.29 -13.46 2.60
N ILE A 132 -2.82 -13.94 1.43
CA ILE A 132 -1.48 -14.53 1.22
C ILE A 132 -0.44 -13.50 0.75
N THR A 133 -0.78 -12.22 0.63
CA THR A 133 0.05 -11.17 -0.02
C THR A 133 1.44 -10.95 0.59
N GLY A 134 1.67 -11.39 1.84
CA GLY A 134 2.96 -11.29 2.52
C GLY A 134 3.92 -12.47 2.31
N SER A 135 3.58 -13.45 1.45
CA SER A 135 4.34 -14.69 1.26
C SER A 135 5.03 -14.77 -0.11
N SER A 136 6.32 -15.10 -0.14
CA SER A 136 7.05 -15.45 -1.37
C SER A 136 6.78 -16.88 -1.87
N ARG A 137 5.97 -17.66 -1.13
CA ARG A 137 5.64 -19.04 -1.46
C ARG A 137 4.42 -19.13 -2.36
N THR A 138 4.45 -20.07 -3.30
CA THR A 138 3.32 -20.36 -4.21
C THR A 138 2.24 -21.19 -3.53
N VAL A 139 2.60 -21.90 -2.45
CA VAL A 139 1.68 -22.60 -1.55
C VAL A 139 1.93 -22.12 -0.13
N THR A 140 0.86 -21.78 0.58
CA THR A 140 0.91 -21.40 1.99
C THR A 140 0.03 -22.36 2.78
N LYS A 141 0.51 -22.81 3.92
CA LYS A 141 -0.26 -23.67 4.82
C LYS A 141 -0.68 -22.87 6.04
N TRP A 142 -1.96 -22.95 6.41
CA TRP A 142 -2.50 -22.30 7.61
C TRP A 142 -3.10 -23.33 8.54
N GLU A 143 -2.87 -23.13 9.83
CA GLU A 143 -3.42 -23.96 10.89
C GLU A 143 -4.76 -23.38 11.35
N SER A 144 -5.80 -24.20 11.34
CA SER A 144 -7.03 -23.94 12.08
C SER A 144 -6.74 -24.15 13.57
N LEU A 145 -6.88 -23.08 14.34
CA LEU A 145 -6.64 -23.08 15.77
C LEU A 145 -7.75 -23.81 16.55
N VAL A 146 -8.96 -23.90 15.98
CA VAL A 146 -10.14 -24.52 16.60
C VAL A 146 -10.21 -26.01 16.25
N LYS A 147 -10.08 -26.34 14.97
CA LYS A 147 -10.20 -27.72 14.48
C LYS A 147 -8.86 -28.49 14.51
N ASN A 148 -7.75 -27.80 14.80
CA ASN A 148 -6.39 -28.33 14.76
C ASN A 148 -6.09 -29.05 13.44
N LYS A 149 -6.53 -28.46 12.32
CA LYS A 149 -6.29 -28.96 10.96
C LYS A 149 -5.48 -27.97 10.16
N GLU A 150 -4.50 -28.47 9.42
CA GLU A 150 -3.74 -27.68 8.47
C GLU A 150 -4.46 -27.66 7.12
N VAL A 151 -4.53 -26.49 6.48
CA VAL A 151 -5.12 -26.32 5.16
C VAL A 151 -4.10 -25.66 4.24
N GLU A 152 -3.92 -26.27 3.06
CA GLU A 152 -3.03 -25.74 2.03
C GLU A 152 -3.79 -24.81 1.08
N PHE A 153 -3.20 -23.66 0.82
CA PHE A 153 -3.72 -22.68 -0.12
C PHE A 153 -2.69 -22.39 -1.20
N LYS A 154 -3.04 -22.72 -2.44
CA LYS A 154 -2.27 -22.36 -3.63
C LYS A 154 -2.60 -20.93 -4.05
N VAL A 155 -1.57 -20.17 -4.37
CA VAL A 155 -1.69 -18.80 -4.88
C VAL A 155 -2.22 -18.87 -6.31
N LEU A 156 -3.38 -18.25 -6.53
CA LEU A 156 -3.97 -18.07 -7.86
C LEU A 156 -3.39 -16.82 -8.55
N ASP A 157 -3.72 -16.61 -9.82
CA ASP A 157 -3.25 -15.47 -10.63
C ASP A 157 -3.50 -14.10 -9.95
N GLN A 158 -4.69 -13.91 -9.39
CA GLN A 158 -5.00 -12.70 -8.62
C GLN A 158 -4.11 -12.55 -7.37
N GLY A 159 -3.69 -13.66 -6.79
CA GLY A 159 -2.73 -13.68 -5.69
C GLY A 159 -1.33 -13.22 -6.12
N TYR A 160 -0.89 -13.55 -7.35
CA TYR A 160 0.33 -12.98 -7.90
C TYR A 160 0.23 -11.47 -8.11
N PHE A 161 -0.89 -10.97 -8.65
CA PHE A 161 -1.11 -9.52 -8.72
C PHE A 161 -0.97 -8.86 -7.35
N ALA A 162 -1.66 -9.39 -6.34
CA ALA A 162 -1.67 -8.83 -5.00
C ALA A 162 -0.28 -8.89 -4.33
N LYS A 163 0.52 -9.93 -4.60
CA LYS A 163 1.93 -10.02 -4.19
C LYS A 163 2.80 -8.97 -4.86
N HIS A 164 2.70 -8.83 -6.18
CA HIS A 164 3.48 -7.83 -6.91
C HIS A 164 3.14 -6.41 -6.44
N TYR A 165 1.86 -6.12 -6.21
CA TYR A 165 1.40 -4.88 -5.62
C TYR A 165 2.06 -4.63 -4.26
N PHE A 166 2.08 -5.64 -3.38
CA PHE A 166 2.75 -5.56 -2.09
C PHE A 166 4.27 -5.34 -2.22
N HIS A 167 4.94 -6.04 -3.14
CA HIS A 167 6.37 -5.90 -3.38
C HIS A 167 6.74 -4.47 -3.83
N ILE A 168 6.02 -3.92 -4.81
CA ILE A 168 6.23 -2.53 -5.25
C ILE A 168 6.00 -1.55 -4.10
N LEU A 169 4.91 -1.71 -3.34
CA LEU A 169 4.63 -0.87 -2.19
C LEU A 169 5.76 -0.93 -1.13
N MET A 170 6.35 -2.10 -0.90
CA MET A 170 7.49 -2.23 0.03
C MET A 170 8.73 -1.50 -0.50
N LEU A 171 9.04 -1.61 -1.79
CA LEU A 171 10.15 -0.90 -2.40
C LEU A 171 9.95 0.62 -2.31
N GLU A 172 8.79 1.13 -2.71
CA GLU A 172 8.46 2.56 -2.60
C GLU A 172 8.60 3.08 -1.17
N LYS A 173 8.08 2.32 -0.20
CA LYS A 173 8.09 2.74 1.19
C LYS A 173 9.47 2.70 1.83
N PHE A 174 10.22 1.62 1.62
CA PHE A 174 11.44 1.36 2.37
C PHE A 174 12.69 1.83 1.63
N LEU A 175 12.74 1.68 0.30
CA LEU A 175 13.90 2.09 -0.50
C LEU A 175 13.82 3.55 -0.97
N LEU A 176 12.64 3.99 -1.37
CA LEU A 176 12.45 5.22 -2.14
C LEU A 176 11.93 6.41 -1.30
N LYS A 177 12.05 6.33 0.04
CA LYS A 177 11.93 7.46 0.97
C LYS A 177 13.28 7.74 1.64
N GLU A 178 13.50 8.97 2.09
CA GLU A 178 14.71 9.26 2.87
C GLU A 178 14.75 8.42 4.14
N VAL A 179 15.92 7.85 4.39
CA VAL A 179 16.21 7.10 5.60
C VAL A 179 17.58 7.56 6.07
N ASN A 180 17.61 8.42 7.09
CA ASN A 180 18.80 8.67 7.89
C ASN A 180 19.04 7.51 8.89
N PRO A 181 19.99 6.59 8.66
CA PRO A 181 20.14 5.39 9.50
C PRO A 181 20.54 5.69 10.95
N ARG A 182 21.07 6.89 11.22
CA ARG A 182 21.48 7.33 12.56
C ARG A 182 20.27 7.63 13.46
N THR A 183 19.14 8.04 12.89
CA THR A 183 17.92 8.39 13.64
C THR A 183 16.96 7.22 13.83
N TYR A 184 17.13 6.11 13.10
CA TYR A 184 16.23 4.96 13.19
C TYR A 184 16.69 3.87 14.16
N SER A 185 15.71 3.25 14.81
CA SER A 185 15.90 2.08 15.67
C SER A 185 16.42 0.87 14.87
N LYS A 186 17.13 -0.05 15.53
CA LYS A 186 17.57 -1.33 14.93
C LYS A 186 16.39 -2.10 14.31
N HIS A 187 15.21 -2.01 14.91
CA HIS A 187 13.97 -2.61 14.44
C HIS A 187 13.56 -2.09 13.06
N TRP A 188 13.66 -0.78 12.82
CA TRP A 188 13.33 -0.20 11.52
C TRP A 188 14.27 -0.69 10.42
N ILE A 189 15.58 -0.71 10.70
CA ILE A 189 16.60 -1.16 9.74
C ILE A 189 16.40 -2.63 9.36
N ARG A 190 16.06 -3.45 10.34
CA ARG A 190 15.67 -4.85 10.09
C ARG A 190 14.40 -4.93 9.23
N SER A 191 13.37 -4.16 9.55
CA SER A 191 12.11 -4.14 8.79
C SER A 191 12.35 -3.73 7.34
N TYR A 192 13.22 -2.73 7.11
CA TYR A 192 13.70 -2.35 5.79
C TYR A 192 14.37 -3.52 5.09
N GLY A 193 15.41 -4.11 5.71
CA GLY A 193 16.15 -5.21 5.10
C GLY A 193 15.23 -6.38 4.77
N LYS A 194 14.28 -6.65 5.67
CA LYS A 194 13.28 -7.69 5.48
C LYS A 194 12.38 -7.46 4.28
N ASN A 195 11.71 -6.31 4.27
CA ASN A 195 10.67 -6.05 3.28
C ASN A 195 11.25 -5.79 1.89
N VAL A 196 12.41 -5.12 1.80
CA VAL A 196 13.11 -4.88 0.53
C VAL A 196 13.62 -6.19 -0.07
N SER A 197 14.27 -7.04 0.72
CA SER A 197 14.79 -8.30 0.21
C SER A 197 13.68 -9.29 -0.15
N LEU A 198 12.62 -9.41 0.66
CA LEU A 198 11.45 -10.21 0.28
C LEU A 198 10.81 -9.73 -1.02
N ALA A 199 10.68 -8.41 -1.21
CA ALA A 199 10.14 -7.84 -2.43
C ALA A 199 11.02 -8.15 -3.65
N LEU A 200 12.34 -7.93 -3.56
CA LEU A 200 13.26 -8.21 -4.67
C LEU A 200 13.34 -9.70 -5.00
N GLU A 201 13.48 -10.57 -4.00
CA GLU A 201 13.51 -12.02 -4.21
C GLU A 201 12.20 -12.53 -4.83
N GLY A 202 11.06 -11.99 -4.37
CA GLY A 202 9.76 -12.31 -4.95
C GLY A 202 9.64 -11.88 -6.42
N LEU A 203 9.96 -10.61 -6.72
CA LEU A 203 9.93 -10.11 -8.10
C LEU A 203 10.91 -10.87 -9.02
N SER A 204 12.08 -11.26 -8.51
CA SER A 204 13.08 -12.02 -9.26
C SER A 204 12.61 -13.45 -9.53
N LYS A 205 12.04 -14.12 -8.52
CA LYS A 205 11.49 -15.47 -8.64
C LYS A 205 10.32 -15.53 -9.65
N ASP A 206 9.50 -14.49 -9.67
CA ASP A 206 8.37 -14.37 -10.59
C ASP A 206 8.78 -13.82 -11.98
N GLY A 207 10.08 -13.69 -12.25
CA GLY A 207 10.63 -13.30 -13.56
C GLY A 207 10.43 -11.83 -13.95
N LEU A 208 10.06 -10.97 -12.99
CA LEU A 208 9.78 -9.55 -13.24
C LEU A 208 11.03 -8.66 -13.20
N ILE A 209 12.08 -9.15 -12.56
CA ILE A 209 13.41 -8.55 -12.59
C ILE A 209 14.44 -9.64 -12.86
N LYS A 210 15.64 -9.28 -13.33
CA LYS A 210 16.73 -10.24 -13.54
C LYS A 210 17.09 -10.93 -12.22
N GLU A 211 17.59 -12.15 -12.34
CA GLU A 211 18.07 -12.92 -11.21
C GLU A 211 19.11 -12.12 -10.39
N ILE A 212 18.93 -12.10 -9.07
CA ILE A 212 19.85 -11.41 -8.16
C ILE A 212 21.14 -12.23 -8.00
N LYS A 213 22.13 -11.94 -8.84
CA LYS A 213 23.47 -12.58 -8.81
C LYS A 213 24.45 -11.91 -7.84
N ASP A 214 24.11 -10.76 -7.27
CA ASP A 214 24.98 -10.03 -6.34
C ASP A 214 25.08 -10.77 -4.98
N SER A 215 26.16 -11.52 -4.79
CA SER A 215 26.45 -12.28 -3.57
C SER A 215 26.69 -11.38 -2.35
N LYS A 216 27.22 -10.16 -2.55
CA LYS A 216 27.39 -9.18 -1.47
C LYS A 216 26.05 -8.63 -1.04
N TRP A 217 25.14 -8.34 -1.98
CA TRP A 217 23.77 -7.96 -1.65
C TRP A 217 23.07 -9.04 -0.81
N LYS A 218 23.13 -10.32 -1.22
CA LYS A 218 22.55 -11.45 -0.45
C LYS A 218 23.13 -11.54 0.97
N ARG A 219 24.45 -11.38 1.09
CA ARG A 219 25.14 -11.39 2.40
C ARG A 219 24.68 -10.23 3.29
N TYR A 220 24.60 -9.01 2.76
CA TYR A 220 24.18 -7.84 3.53
C TYR A 220 22.70 -7.89 3.88
N ALA A 221 21.86 -8.33 2.95
CA ALA A 221 20.47 -8.64 3.23
C ALA A 221 20.36 -9.58 4.44
N ALA A 222 21.03 -10.73 4.42
CA ALA A 222 21.04 -11.69 5.54
C ALA A 222 21.49 -11.07 6.87
N LYS A 223 22.49 -10.19 6.86
CA LYS A 223 22.95 -9.47 8.06
C LYS A 223 21.92 -8.44 8.58
N LEU A 224 21.19 -7.77 7.69
CA LEU A 224 20.09 -6.87 8.05
C LEU A 224 18.87 -7.64 8.58
N PHE A 225 18.55 -8.79 7.97
CA PHE A 225 17.47 -9.70 8.40
C PHE A 225 17.73 -10.27 9.81
N GLY A 226 18.94 -10.78 10.05
CA GLY A 226 19.32 -11.56 11.22
C GLY A 226 19.60 -10.78 12.51
N PHE A 227 19.11 -9.54 12.62
CA PHE A 227 19.30 -8.68 13.80
C PHE A 227 20.78 -8.49 14.20
N SER A 228 21.63 -8.13 13.24
CA SER A 228 23.03 -7.84 13.54
C SER A 228 23.18 -6.53 14.34
N PRO A 229 24.00 -6.47 15.41
CA PRO A 229 24.35 -5.21 16.06
C PRO A 229 25.03 -4.23 15.08
N PHE A 230 25.57 -4.75 13.98
CA PHE A 230 26.21 -4.00 12.89
C PHE A 230 25.26 -3.69 11.72
N ALA A 231 23.94 -3.91 11.84
CA ALA A 231 22.97 -3.68 10.77
C ALA A 231 23.06 -2.27 10.15
N ARG A 232 23.41 -1.25 10.95
CA ARG A 232 23.63 0.13 10.49
C ARG A 232 24.78 0.26 9.49
N PHE A 233 25.82 -0.56 9.60
CA PHE A 233 26.96 -0.52 8.70
C PHE A 233 26.64 -1.13 7.34
N TYR A 234 25.82 -2.19 7.31
CA TYR A 234 25.43 -2.86 6.07
C TYR A 234 24.33 -2.13 5.30
N PHE A 235 23.52 -1.31 5.98
CA PHE A 235 22.36 -0.66 5.38
C PHE A 235 22.70 0.21 4.15
N PRO A 236 23.69 1.14 4.19
CA PRO A 236 23.98 2.00 3.04
C PRO A 236 24.38 1.22 1.78
N GLU A 237 25.28 0.25 1.93
CA GLU A 237 25.75 -0.56 0.79
C GLU A 237 24.64 -1.48 0.25
N GLN A 238 23.80 -2.05 1.12
CA GLN A 238 22.65 -2.84 0.68
C GLN A 238 21.67 -1.96 -0.12
N ARG A 239 21.42 -0.72 0.33
CA ARG A 239 20.53 0.22 -0.35
C ARG A 239 21.03 0.57 -1.74
N GLU A 240 22.30 0.92 -1.87
CA GLU A 240 22.94 1.22 -3.17
C GLU A 240 22.85 0.03 -4.13
N ARG A 241 23.18 -1.18 -3.66
CA ARG A 241 23.08 -2.40 -4.46
C ARG A 241 21.65 -2.73 -4.87
N THR A 242 20.69 -2.53 -3.96
CA THR A 242 19.25 -2.71 -4.23
C THR A 242 18.80 -1.79 -5.37
N TRP A 243 19.25 -0.55 -5.38
CA TRP A 243 18.93 0.37 -6.47
C TRP A 243 19.54 -0.07 -7.79
N ARG A 244 20.80 -0.50 -7.84
CA ARG A 244 21.41 -1.05 -9.06
C ARG A 244 20.63 -2.23 -9.63
N ILE A 245 20.13 -3.12 -8.76
CA ILE A 245 19.25 -4.24 -9.18
C ILE A 245 17.95 -3.71 -9.82
N LEU A 246 17.42 -2.61 -9.31
CA LEU A 246 16.19 -1.97 -9.79
C LEU A 246 16.41 -0.97 -10.92
N ASP A 247 17.62 -0.81 -11.44
CA ASP A 247 17.94 0.10 -12.54
C ASP A 247 18.57 -0.67 -13.70
N GLN A 248 17.91 -1.75 -14.10
CA GLN A 248 18.37 -2.68 -15.13
C GLN A 248 17.68 -2.50 -16.49
N ASP A 249 16.59 -1.73 -16.50
CA ASP A 249 15.77 -1.46 -17.68
C ASP A 249 16.19 -0.12 -18.29
N GLU A 250 16.37 -0.09 -19.61
CA GLU A 250 16.57 1.15 -20.33
C GLU A 250 15.23 1.90 -20.51
N PRO A 251 15.22 3.23 -20.34
CA PRO A 251 14.02 4.03 -20.55
C PRO A 251 13.61 3.99 -22.03
N ARG A 252 12.36 3.62 -22.30
CA ARG A 252 11.75 3.75 -23.63
C ARG A 252 10.86 4.99 -23.66
N TYR A 253 11.24 5.97 -24.45
CA TYR A 253 10.52 7.22 -24.58
C TYR A 253 10.60 7.76 -26.01
N GLN A 254 9.73 8.71 -26.30
CA GLN A 254 9.82 9.59 -27.46
C GLN A 254 10.12 11.00 -26.95
N GLU A 255 10.78 11.82 -27.76
CA GLU A 255 10.88 13.25 -27.47
C GLU A 255 9.48 13.86 -27.68
N ALA A 256 9.00 14.57 -26.67
CA ALA A 256 7.74 15.30 -26.73
C ALA A 256 7.97 16.64 -27.44
N SER A 257 6.94 17.14 -28.13
CA SER A 257 6.92 18.52 -28.60
C SER A 257 6.80 19.47 -27.41
N ASP A 258 7.31 20.69 -27.55
CA ASP A 258 7.09 21.76 -26.57
C ASP A 258 5.59 21.95 -26.36
N GLN A 259 5.14 21.65 -25.14
CA GLN A 259 3.76 21.82 -24.71
C GLN A 259 3.71 22.90 -23.63
N ASP A 260 2.78 23.85 -23.74
CA ASP A 260 2.42 24.67 -22.60
C ASP A 260 1.87 23.76 -21.51
N THR A 261 2.59 23.72 -20.39
CA THR A 261 2.36 22.72 -19.35
C THR A 261 1.34 23.20 -18.31
N GLY A 262 1.06 24.50 -18.26
CA GLY A 262 0.22 25.12 -17.23
C GLY A 262 0.77 25.00 -15.80
N TYR A 263 1.99 24.48 -15.59
CA TYR A 263 2.65 24.40 -14.28
C TYR A 263 3.36 25.71 -13.91
N PRO A 264 3.46 26.03 -12.61
CA PRO A 264 4.17 27.23 -12.16
C PRO A 264 5.65 27.22 -12.57
N GLU A 265 6.16 28.37 -13.02
CA GLU A 265 7.54 28.50 -13.50
C GLU A 265 8.59 28.15 -12.43
N HIS A 266 8.33 28.47 -11.16
CA HIS A 266 9.24 28.13 -10.07
C HIS A 266 9.37 26.62 -9.86
N LEU A 267 8.30 25.85 -10.09
CA LEU A 267 8.36 24.39 -10.08
C LEU A 267 9.22 23.89 -11.23
N LEU A 268 8.98 24.38 -12.45
CA LEU A 268 9.74 23.95 -13.63
C LEU A 268 11.24 24.22 -13.46
N ARG A 269 11.61 25.44 -13.04
CA ARG A 269 13.00 25.80 -12.72
C ARG A 269 13.60 24.90 -11.63
N PHE A 270 12.82 24.54 -10.60
CA PHE A 270 13.30 23.61 -9.57
C PHE A 270 13.53 22.20 -10.14
N LEU A 271 12.68 21.71 -11.03
CA LEU A 271 12.88 20.42 -11.68
C LEU A 271 14.14 20.43 -12.57
N ASP A 272 14.39 21.51 -13.29
CA ASP A 272 15.62 21.68 -14.08
C ASP A 272 16.87 21.58 -13.18
N GLN A 273 16.85 22.25 -12.01
CA GLN A 273 17.91 22.12 -11.00
C GLN A 273 18.04 20.69 -10.47
N LEU A 274 16.93 19.95 -10.33
CA LEU A 274 16.99 18.54 -9.92
C LEU A 274 17.70 17.68 -10.97
N LEU A 275 17.48 17.95 -12.27
CA LEU A 275 18.09 17.21 -13.38
C LEU A 275 19.61 17.37 -13.45
N GLU A 276 20.18 18.43 -12.87
CA GLU A 276 21.64 18.60 -12.73
C GLU A 276 22.27 17.54 -11.82
N ASN A 277 21.49 16.90 -10.93
CA ASN A 277 22.01 15.85 -10.07
C ASN A 277 22.39 14.62 -10.90
N PRO A 278 23.60 14.05 -10.71
CA PRO A 278 24.09 12.94 -11.53
C PRO A 278 23.22 11.69 -11.43
N ILE A 279 22.50 11.55 -10.33
CA ILE A 279 21.64 10.39 -10.04
C ILE A 279 20.20 10.54 -10.55
N VAL A 280 19.81 11.72 -11.03
CA VAL A 280 18.46 11.98 -11.55
C VAL A 280 18.48 11.76 -13.05
N GLU A 281 17.68 10.80 -13.49
CA GLU A 281 17.47 10.53 -14.92
C GLU A 281 16.39 11.45 -15.49
N ASP A 282 15.31 11.66 -14.74
CA ASP A 282 14.21 12.54 -15.12
C ASP A 282 13.33 12.87 -13.89
N ALA A 283 12.42 13.83 -14.01
CA ALA A 283 11.35 14.09 -13.06
C ALA A 283 10.00 14.18 -13.79
N LEU A 284 9.06 13.33 -13.39
CA LEU A 284 7.72 13.30 -13.96
C LEU A 284 6.73 14.03 -13.06
N ILE A 285 6.12 15.09 -13.57
CA ILE A 285 4.96 15.72 -12.93
C ILE A 285 3.71 14.98 -13.37
N ILE A 286 3.02 14.43 -12.39
CA ILE A 286 1.80 13.66 -12.55
C ILE A 286 0.67 14.49 -11.95
N PRO A 287 -0.25 14.98 -12.80
CA PRO A 287 -1.39 15.71 -12.31
C PRO A 287 -2.23 14.81 -11.39
N SER A 288 -2.94 15.39 -10.42
CA SER A 288 -3.96 14.61 -9.73
C SER A 288 -5.05 14.21 -10.71
N LEU A 289 -5.63 13.02 -10.56
CA LEU A 289 -6.75 12.52 -11.38
C LEU A 289 -7.94 13.49 -11.53
N LEU A 290 -8.03 14.57 -10.77
CA LEU A 290 -9.13 15.53 -10.81
C LEU A 290 -8.48 16.90 -10.69
N GLN A 291 -8.21 17.56 -11.81
CA GLN A 291 -7.67 18.91 -11.86
C GLN A 291 -8.73 19.87 -12.32
N ASN A 292 -8.88 20.93 -11.55
CA ASN A 292 -9.81 22.01 -11.83
C ASN A 292 -9.07 23.02 -12.72
N THR A 293 -9.53 23.22 -13.97
CA THR A 293 -9.21 24.34 -14.89
C THR A 293 -7.89 24.31 -15.68
N ASP A 294 -7.78 25.27 -16.62
CA ASP A 294 -6.63 25.58 -17.51
C ASP A 294 -5.30 25.83 -16.76
N LYS A 295 -5.35 26.12 -15.47
CA LYS A 295 -4.18 26.19 -14.58
C LYS A 295 -4.19 25.04 -13.60
N ILE A 296 -3.05 24.38 -13.44
CA ILE A 296 -2.94 23.19 -12.60
C ILE A 296 -3.01 23.55 -11.11
N LYS A 297 -4.12 23.18 -10.46
CA LYS A 297 -4.39 23.43 -9.03
C LYS A 297 -4.48 22.15 -8.21
N GLY A 298 -4.40 22.29 -6.89
CA GLY A 298 -4.64 21.23 -5.92
C GLY A 298 -3.37 20.50 -5.52
N LYS A 299 -3.08 19.35 -6.15
CA LYS A 299 -1.89 18.55 -5.82
C LYS A 299 -1.20 18.00 -7.06
N ALA A 300 0.09 18.27 -7.20
CA ALA A 300 0.98 17.65 -8.18
C ALA A 300 1.81 16.56 -7.50
N PHE A 301 1.86 15.38 -8.11
CA PHE A 301 2.72 14.29 -7.68
C PHE A 301 3.96 14.30 -8.55
N ILE A 302 5.15 14.36 -7.97
CA ILE A 302 6.41 14.36 -8.71
C ILE A 302 7.13 13.04 -8.48
N ASP A 303 7.30 12.25 -9.53
CA ASP A 303 8.11 11.04 -9.48
C ASP A 303 9.51 11.36 -10.04
N VAL A 304 10.49 11.41 -9.14
CA VAL A 304 11.91 11.61 -9.49
C VAL A 304 12.51 10.26 -9.85
N ILE A 305 12.85 10.09 -11.12
CA ILE A 305 13.43 8.86 -11.68
C ILE A 305 14.93 8.85 -11.41
N LEU A 306 15.36 7.87 -10.64
CA LEU A 306 16.74 7.70 -10.24
C LEU A 306 17.45 6.70 -11.17
N SER A 307 18.65 7.06 -11.65
CA SER A 307 19.54 6.14 -12.38
C SER A 307 20.88 5.94 -11.67
N SER A 308 21.33 4.69 -11.70
CA SER A 308 22.60 4.17 -11.25
C SER A 308 23.61 3.96 -12.37
N ASN A 309 23.23 4.20 -13.64
CA ASN A 309 24.06 3.99 -14.82
C ASN A 309 25.28 4.92 -14.90
N LYS A 310 25.30 6.03 -14.17
CA LYS A 310 26.52 6.86 -14.05
C LYS A 310 27.51 6.18 -13.10
N LYS A 311 28.72 5.91 -13.59
CA LYS A 311 29.76 5.04 -13.00
C LYS A 311 30.18 5.34 -11.54
N LYS A 312 29.74 6.43 -10.90
CA LYS A 312 30.02 6.75 -9.49
C LYS A 312 28.84 7.43 -8.79
N VAL A 313 27.78 6.69 -8.53
CA VAL A 313 26.76 7.11 -7.55
C VAL A 313 27.40 7.16 -6.15
N ASN A 314 27.43 8.33 -5.53
CA ASN A 314 27.89 8.50 -4.15
C ASN A 314 26.69 8.55 -3.20
N LYS A 315 26.83 7.96 -2.00
CA LYS A 315 25.85 8.11 -0.91
C LYS A 315 25.49 9.58 -0.61
N LYS A 316 26.43 10.50 -0.81
CA LYS A 316 26.22 11.95 -0.64
C LYS A 316 25.19 12.50 -1.65
N ASP A 317 25.08 11.92 -2.84
CA ASP A 317 24.21 12.43 -3.91
C ASP A 317 22.74 12.27 -3.53
N PHE A 318 22.36 11.12 -2.97
CA PHE A 318 20.99 10.91 -2.49
C PHE A 318 20.62 11.89 -1.36
N LYS A 319 21.55 12.11 -0.43
CA LYS A 319 21.34 13.05 0.68
C LYS A 319 21.23 14.49 0.19
N ARG A 320 22.00 14.87 -0.84
CA ARG A 320 21.93 16.18 -1.48
C ARG A 320 20.59 16.36 -2.18
N LEU A 321 20.19 15.40 -3.00
CA LEU A 321 18.92 15.41 -3.74
C LEU A 321 17.73 15.56 -2.79
N GLN A 322 17.67 14.78 -1.71
CA GLN A 322 16.59 14.91 -0.74
C GLN A 322 16.58 16.28 -0.08
N ARG A 323 17.73 16.80 0.35
CA ARG A 323 17.82 18.12 0.99
C ARG A 323 17.31 19.23 0.07
N GLN A 324 17.60 19.15 -1.23
CA GLN A 324 17.07 20.10 -2.21
C GLN A 324 15.53 20.04 -2.27
N ILE A 325 14.97 18.83 -2.31
CA ILE A 325 13.51 18.62 -2.27
C ILE A 325 12.90 19.14 -0.96
N ASP A 326 13.49 18.84 0.19
CA ASP A 326 12.99 19.29 1.49
C ASP A 326 13.01 20.82 1.59
N GLN A 327 14.09 21.46 1.13
CA GLN A 327 14.20 22.92 1.10
C GLN A 327 13.13 23.56 0.21
N PHE A 328 12.89 22.99 -0.97
CA PHE A 328 11.81 23.44 -1.85
C PHE A 328 10.44 23.27 -1.17
N MET A 329 10.17 22.10 -0.60
CA MET A 329 8.91 21.84 0.11
C MET A 329 8.68 22.79 1.30
N ASP A 330 9.73 23.12 2.05
CA ASP A 330 9.68 24.06 3.18
C ASP A 330 9.44 25.50 2.71
N GLN A 331 9.93 25.88 1.54
CA GLN A 331 9.66 27.18 0.92
C GLN A 331 8.20 27.28 0.47
N GLU A 332 7.72 26.27 -0.26
CA GLU A 332 6.34 26.21 -0.74
C GLU A 332 5.32 26.15 0.41
N ALA A 333 5.68 25.51 1.53
CA ALA A 333 4.81 25.44 2.71
C ALA A 333 4.60 26.79 3.41
N LYS A 334 5.48 27.79 3.19
CA LYS A 334 5.36 29.13 3.75
C LYS A 334 4.46 30.07 2.92
N VAL A 335 4.10 29.65 1.71
CA VAL A 335 3.17 30.41 0.86
C VAL A 335 1.76 30.17 1.39
N GLU A 336 1.20 31.17 2.08
CA GLU A 336 -0.21 31.14 2.47
C GLU A 336 -1.09 30.96 1.22
N ASP A 337 -2.05 30.05 1.30
CA ASP A 337 -2.97 29.70 0.20
C ASP A 337 -2.32 29.23 -1.12
N ALA A 338 -1.18 28.55 -1.05
CA ALA A 338 -0.59 27.87 -2.22
C ALA A 338 -1.64 27.08 -3.02
N GLU A 339 -1.88 27.50 -4.26
CA GLU A 339 -2.90 26.88 -5.14
C GLU A 339 -2.55 25.44 -5.49
N LEU A 340 -1.25 25.08 -5.48
CA LEU A 340 -0.72 23.77 -5.82
C LEU A 340 0.18 23.24 -4.70
N LYS A 341 -0.09 22.00 -4.27
CA LYS A 341 0.73 21.28 -3.29
C LYS A 341 1.54 20.20 -3.99
N PHE A 342 2.79 20.02 -3.56
CA PHE A 342 3.69 19.04 -4.17
C PHE A 342 3.84 17.79 -3.32
N ASP A 343 4.12 16.65 -3.95
CA ASP A 343 4.44 15.39 -3.28
C ASP A 343 5.46 14.61 -4.10
N PHE A 344 6.70 14.66 -3.64
CA PHE A 344 7.83 14.04 -4.28
C PHE A 344 7.98 12.58 -3.84
N ASN A 345 8.16 11.69 -4.81
CA ASN A 345 8.53 10.30 -4.61
C ASN A 345 9.74 9.96 -5.46
N PHE A 346 10.62 9.09 -4.99
CA PHE A 346 11.65 8.51 -5.83
C PHE A 346 11.14 7.24 -6.52
N THR A 347 11.67 6.94 -7.70
CA THR A 347 11.46 5.67 -8.40
C THR A 347 12.69 5.33 -9.24
N THR A 348 12.71 4.15 -9.85
CA THR A 348 13.64 3.79 -10.94
C THR A 348 12.84 3.48 -12.20
N ILE A 349 13.50 3.37 -13.35
CA ILE A 349 12.83 2.96 -14.60
C ILE A 349 12.17 1.58 -14.47
N THR A 350 12.86 0.60 -13.87
CA THR A 350 12.29 -0.74 -13.66
C THR A 350 11.05 -0.70 -12.78
N VAL A 351 11.10 0.01 -11.64
CA VAL A 351 9.94 0.12 -10.71
C VAL A 351 8.79 0.85 -11.39
N LEU A 352 9.07 1.95 -12.09
CA LEU A 352 8.07 2.72 -12.80
C LEU A 352 7.40 1.86 -13.89
N LYS A 353 8.19 1.17 -14.72
CA LYS A 353 7.70 0.26 -15.76
C LYS A 353 6.83 -0.85 -15.19
N LEU A 354 7.28 -1.54 -14.14
CA LEU A 354 6.50 -2.59 -13.48
C LEU A 354 5.18 -2.04 -12.93
N ARG A 355 5.21 -0.89 -12.28
CA ARG A 355 4.03 -0.25 -11.70
C ARG A 355 3.01 0.11 -12.77
N GLN A 356 3.47 0.71 -13.88
CA GLN A 356 2.63 1.12 -15.00
C GLN A 356 2.06 -0.07 -15.77
N GLN A 357 2.92 -0.93 -16.33
CA GLN A 357 2.51 -2.04 -17.20
C GLN A 357 1.59 -3.05 -16.51
N ARG A 358 1.72 -3.18 -15.19
CA ARG A 358 0.91 -4.09 -14.38
C ARG A 358 -0.18 -3.40 -13.56
N ALA A 359 -0.43 -2.10 -13.76
CA ALA A 359 -1.46 -1.34 -13.04
C ALA A 359 -1.37 -1.46 -11.49
N LEU A 360 -0.16 -1.46 -10.92
CA LEU A 360 0.08 -1.66 -9.48
C LEU A 360 -0.13 -0.36 -8.68
N PHE A 361 -1.31 0.24 -8.81
CA PHE A 361 -1.66 1.53 -8.21
C PHE A 361 -2.69 1.36 -7.09
N THR A 362 -2.67 2.27 -6.12
CA THR A 362 -3.69 2.29 -5.05
C THR A 362 -5.09 2.50 -5.64
N TYR A 363 -5.19 3.25 -6.74
CA TYR A 363 -6.41 3.38 -7.54
C TYR A 363 -6.17 2.80 -8.94
N PRO A 364 -6.98 1.84 -9.39
CA PRO A 364 -6.69 1.03 -10.58
C PRO A 364 -6.40 1.81 -11.86
N LEU A 365 -7.07 2.94 -12.07
CA LEU A 365 -6.99 3.72 -13.31
C LEU A 365 -5.88 4.79 -13.29
N GLU A 366 -5.14 4.95 -12.19
CA GLU A 366 -4.05 5.94 -12.11
C GLU A 366 -2.92 5.64 -13.10
N GLY A 367 -2.65 4.37 -13.40
CA GLY A 367 -1.60 4.00 -14.37
C GLY A 367 -1.90 4.48 -15.78
N TRP A 368 -3.14 4.28 -16.22
CA TRP A 368 -3.61 4.75 -17.52
C TRP A 368 -3.46 6.26 -17.62
N TYR A 369 -3.96 6.99 -16.61
CA TYR A 369 -3.86 8.44 -16.57
C TYR A 369 -2.42 8.95 -16.62
N ARG A 370 -1.52 8.32 -15.85
CA ARG A 370 -0.10 8.66 -15.83
C ARG A 370 0.57 8.50 -17.18
N GLY A 371 0.20 7.50 -17.99
CA GLY A 371 0.75 7.31 -19.32
C GLY A 371 0.34 8.39 -20.33
N GLN A 372 -0.80 9.05 -20.12
CA GLN A 372 -1.36 10.02 -21.07
C GLN A 372 -1.06 11.48 -20.72
N LYS A 373 -0.90 11.81 -19.42
CA LYS A 373 -0.92 13.21 -18.93
C LYS A 373 0.29 13.59 -18.07
N ALA A 374 1.28 12.71 -17.92
CA ALA A 374 2.49 13.06 -17.18
C ALA A 374 3.37 14.01 -18.01
N TYR A 375 3.86 15.07 -17.37
CA TYR A 375 4.88 15.95 -17.94
C TYR A 375 6.27 15.49 -17.50
N SER A 376 7.22 15.44 -18.42
CA SER A 376 8.63 15.16 -18.14
C SER A 376 9.43 16.44 -18.16
N ALA A 377 10.23 16.68 -17.11
CA ALA A 377 11.16 17.81 -17.07
C ALA A 377 12.25 17.72 -18.17
N ARG A 378 12.55 16.51 -18.69
CA ARG A 378 13.43 16.32 -19.85
C ARG A 378 12.72 16.36 -21.20
N GLY A 379 11.43 16.67 -21.26
CA GLY A 379 10.67 16.67 -22.51
C GLY A 379 10.44 15.27 -23.08
N ARG A 380 10.39 14.23 -22.23
CA ARG A 380 10.22 12.84 -22.66
C ARG A 380 8.81 12.31 -22.47
N GLN A 381 8.30 11.59 -23.44
CA GLN A 381 7.05 10.83 -23.33
C GLN A 381 7.35 9.34 -23.13
N TYR A 382 7.12 8.84 -21.92
CA TYR A 382 7.32 7.43 -21.58
C TYR A 382 6.16 6.56 -22.04
N ASN A 383 6.45 5.58 -22.89
CA ASN A 383 5.44 4.68 -23.45
C ASN A 383 5.34 3.39 -22.65
N PHE A 384 4.34 3.31 -21.76
CA PHE A 384 4.00 2.09 -21.02
C PHE A 384 2.73 1.46 -21.56
N HIS A 385 2.84 0.27 -22.16
CA HIS A 385 1.67 -0.49 -22.58
C HIS A 385 1.05 -1.23 -21.38
N ILE A 386 -0.15 -0.83 -20.97
CA ILE A 386 -0.89 -1.45 -19.87
C ILE A 386 -1.86 -2.47 -20.46
N LYS A 387 -1.73 -3.73 -20.02
CA LYS A 387 -2.66 -4.80 -20.42
C LYS A 387 -4.00 -4.62 -19.72
N LYS A 388 -5.12 -4.77 -20.46
CA LYS A 388 -6.48 -4.66 -19.90
C LYS A 388 -6.71 -5.63 -18.75
N GLU A 389 -6.15 -6.84 -18.84
CA GLU A 389 -6.23 -7.86 -17.79
C GLU A 389 -5.59 -7.37 -16.48
N CYS A 390 -4.49 -6.61 -16.55
CA CYS A 390 -3.86 -6.05 -15.36
C CYS A 390 -4.72 -4.95 -14.72
N VAL A 391 -5.45 -4.17 -15.50
CA VAL A 391 -6.41 -3.19 -14.98
C VAL A 391 -7.56 -3.90 -14.29
N GLU A 392 -8.13 -4.94 -14.90
CA GLU A 392 -9.19 -5.75 -14.29
C GLU A 392 -8.73 -6.36 -12.95
N GLN A 393 -7.52 -6.95 -12.91
CA GLN A 393 -6.91 -7.46 -11.69
C GLN A 393 -6.71 -6.35 -10.64
N ALA A 394 -6.30 -5.16 -11.05
CA ALA A 394 -6.16 -4.02 -10.15
C ALA A 394 -7.51 -3.61 -9.53
N ILE A 395 -8.59 -3.61 -10.32
CA ILE A 395 -9.95 -3.31 -9.83
C ILE A 395 -10.43 -4.38 -8.85
N ILE A 396 -10.23 -5.68 -9.15
CA ILE A 396 -10.56 -6.77 -8.22
C ILE A 396 -9.77 -6.61 -6.92
N HIS A 397 -8.46 -6.34 -7.00
CA HIS A 397 -7.63 -6.12 -5.82
C HIS A 397 -8.11 -4.93 -4.99
N PHE A 398 -8.46 -3.83 -5.65
CA PHE A 398 -9.02 -2.64 -5.03
C PHE A 398 -10.35 -2.94 -4.30
N LEU A 399 -11.27 -3.66 -4.95
CA LEU A 399 -12.54 -4.08 -4.35
C LEU A 399 -12.31 -4.92 -3.09
N LEU A 400 -11.40 -5.90 -3.16
CA LEU A 400 -11.04 -6.75 -2.02
C LEU A 400 -10.42 -5.94 -0.88
N LEU A 401 -9.54 -4.98 -1.19
CA LEU A 401 -8.98 -4.06 -0.19
C LEU A 401 -10.09 -3.26 0.51
N GLN A 402 -11.04 -2.70 -0.24
CA GLN A 402 -12.16 -1.95 0.37
C GLN A 402 -13.08 -2.85 1.17
N PHE A 403 -13.34 -4.07 0.70
CA PHE A 403 -14.13 -5.06 1.41
C PHE A 403 -13.48 -5.46 2.74
N MET A 404 -12.18 -5.79 2.74
CA MET A 404 -11.44 -6.14 3.96
C MET A 404 -11.40 -4.95 4.94
N ARG A 405 -11.27 -3.72 4.45
CA ARG A 405 -11.40 -2.51 5.29
C ARG A 405 -12.79 -2.37 5.88
N PHE A 406 -13.82 -2.56 5.07
CA PHE A 406 -15.21 -2.52 5.52
C PHE A 406 -15.49 -3.56 6.62
N ARG A 407 -14.93 -4.77 6.48
CA ARG A 407 -15.04 -5.87 7.46
C ARG A 407 -14.31 -5.56 8.77
N THR A 408 -13.09 -5.03 8.67
CA THR A 408 -12.19 -4.91 9.83
C THR A 408 -12.27 -3.58 10.55
N GLN A 409 -12.54 -2.49 9.85
CA GLN A 409 -12.43 -1.13 10.40
C GLN A 409 -13.81 -0.47 10.49
N LYS A 410 -13.97 0.40 11.49
CA LYS A 410 -14.98 1.46 11.35
C LYS A 410 -14.52 2.30 10.15
N LEU A 411 -15.39 2.43 9.15
CA LEU A 411 -15.08 3.19 7.93
C LEU A 411 -14.58 4.58 8.35
N ALA A 412 -13.39 4.96 7.89
CA ALA A 412 -12.63 6.03 8.50
C ALA A 412 -13.42 7.36 8.50
N THR A 413 -13.60 7.92 9.69
CA THR A 413 -14.12 9.28 9.92
C THR A 413 -13.12 10.37 9.51
N SER A 414 -11.99 10.02 8.88
CA SER A 414 -10.95 10.97 8.47
C SER A 414 -11.42 12.01 7.45
N LEU A 415 -12.58 11.77 6.82
CA LEU A 415 -13.22 12.75 5.94
C LEU A 415 -14.07 13.76 6.71
N ILE A 416 -14.53 13.43 7.92
CA ILE A 416 -15.23 14.34 8.82
C ILE A 416 -14.27 15.46 9.25
N GLY A 417 -14.75 16.70 9.23
CA GLY A 417 -13.96 17.92 9.41
C GLY A 417 -13.08 18.29 8.21
N SER A 418 -13.13 17.53 7.11
CA SER A 418 -12.36 17.80 5.90
C SER A 418 -13.23 18.42 4.81
N LYS A 419 -12.63 19.22 3.91
CA LYS A 419 -13.33 19.82 2.76
C LYS A 419 -14.02 18.75 1.91
N PHE A 420 -15.29 18.98 1.55
CA PHE A 420 -16.16 18.07 0.80
C PHE A 420 -15.55 17.61 -0.52
N MET A 421 -14.75 18.46 -1.18
CA MET A 421 -13.99 18.09 -2.38
C MET A 421 -13.17 16.80 -2.21
N LYS A 422 -12.72 16.47 -0.99
CA LYS A 422 -11.99 15.22 -0.72
C LYS A 422 -12.89 13.99 -0.81
N SER A 423 -14.11 14.08 -0.33
CA SER A 423 -15.14 13.03 -0.45
C SER A 423 -15.58 12.89 -1.90
N LEU A 424 -15.84 14.02 -2.56
CA LEU A 424 -16.20 14.09 -3.97
C LEU A 424 -15.15 13.43 -4.87
N ASN A 425 -13.87 13.73 -4.63
CA ASN A 425 -12.75 13.11 -5.35
C ASN A 425 -12.69 11.58 -5.16
N LEU A 426 -13.06 11.09 -3.97
CA LEU A 426 -13.08 9.66 -3.70
C LEU A 426 -14.24 8.98 -4.44
N MET A 427 -15.42 9.60 -4.44
CA MET A 427 -16.59 9.10 -5.16
C MET A 427 -16.34 9.03 -6.66
N ASN A 428 -15.81 10.10 -7.26
CA ASN A 428 -15.50 10.11 -8.69
C ASN A 428 -14.50 9.02 -9.10
N ARG A 429 -13.51 8.71 -8.25
CA ARG A 429 -12.62 7.56 -8.52
C ARG A 429 -13.36 6.23 -8.61
N TYR A 430 -14.48 6.07 -7.90
CA TYR A 430 -15.30 4.85 -7.94
C TYR A 430 -16.21 4.87 -9.17
N THR A 431 -16.77 6.03 -9.50
CA THR A 431 -17.56 6.22 -10.73
C THR A 431 -16.73 5.95 -11.98
N LEU A 432 -15.48 6.44 -12.04
CA LEU A 432 -14.56 6.14 -13.15
C LEU A 432 -14.33 4.63 -13.34
N ILE A 433 -14.23 3.88 -12.25
CA ILE A 433 -14.13 2.41 -12.33
C ILE A 433 -15.42 1.81 -12.89
N LEU A 434 -16.59 2.31 -12.49
CA LEU A 434 -17.88 1.83 -12.99
C LEU A 434 -18.05 2.12 -14.49
N ASP A 435 -17.72 3.32 -14.93
CA ASP A 435 -17.78 3.69 -16.35
C ASP A 435 -16.85 2.81 -17.18
N TYR A 436 -15.62 2.61 -16.70
CA TYR A 436 -14.66 1.69 -17.33
C TYR A 436 -15.20 0.25 -17.43
N LEU A 437 -15.76 -0.30 -16.34
CA LEU A 437 -16.34 -1.65 -16.35
C LEU A 437 -17.57 -1.77 -17.24
N SER A 438 -18.30 -0.67 -17.43
CA SER A 438 -19.48 -0.59 -18.31
C SER A 438 -19.10 -0.38 -19.79
N GLY A 439 -17.81 -0.32 -20.12
CA GLY A 439 -17.32 -0.13 -21.49
C GLY A 439 -17.41 1.31 -22.00
N LYS A 440 -17.68 2.28 -21.13
CA LYS A 440 -17.62 3.70 -21.50
C LYS A 440 -16.16 4.15 -21.62
N GLU A 441 -15.95 5.19 -22.42
CA GLU A 441 -14.66 5.86 -22.46
C GLU A 441 -14.35 6.48 -21.10
N MET A 442 -13.08 6.40 -20.68
CA MET A 442 -12.65 6.95 -19.40
C MET A 442 -12.53 8.47 -19.53
N GLU A 443 -13.60 9.18 -19.18
CA GLU A 443 -13.60 10.63 -19.12
C GLU A 443 -13.42 11.11 -17.69
N ILE A 444 -12.37 11.88 -17.46
CA ILE A 444 -12.05 12.42 -16.14
C ILE A 444 -12.72 13.80 -16.04
N PRO A 445 -13.67 13.99 -15.10
CA PRO A 445 -14.31 15.28 -14.95
C PRO A 445 -13.29 16.31 -14.48
N GLU A 446 -13.18 17.41 -15.23
CA GLU A 446 -12.24 18.50 -14.95
C GLU A 446 -12.87 19.53 -14.01
N LYS A 447 -14.18 19.78 -14.12
CA LYS A 447 -14.86 20.80 -13.31
C LYS A 447 -15.63 20.17 -12.15
N TYR A 448 -15.76 20.96 -11.09
CA TYR A 448 -16.58 20.61 -9.93
C TYR A 448 -18.04 20.31 -10.31
N SER A 449 -18.62 21.07 -11.25
CA SER A 449 -19.97 20.85 -11.77
C SER A 449 -20.13 19.43 -12.33
N ASP A 450 -19.17 19.00 -13.14
CA ASP A 450 -19.23 17.74 -13.87
C ASP A 450 -19.07 16.56 -12.91
N MET A 451 -18.19 16.73 -11.92
CA MET A 451 -18.05 15.80 -10.79
C MET A 451 -19.33 15.62 -9.98
N MET A 452 -20.12 16.70 -9.83
CA MET A 452 -21.39 16.67 -9.09
C MET A 452 -22.51 16.02 -9.88
N THR A 453 -22.57 16.23 -11.20
CA THR A 453 -23.55 15.60 -12.10
C THR A 453 -23.51 14.07 -12.02
N ASN A 454 -22.31 13.51 -11.80
CA ASN A 454 -22.08 12.07 -11.71
C ASN A 454 -22.43 11.45 -10.35
N ILE A 455 -22.94 12.26 -9.41
CA ILE A 455 -23.21 11.84 -8.03
C ILE A 455 -24.66 12.15 -7.68
N THR A 456 -25.14 11.52 -6.60
CA THR A 456 -26.53 11.63 -6.20
C THR A 456 -26.98 13.07 -5.94
N PRO A 457 -28.20 13.46 -6.37
CA PRO A 457 -28.76 14.80 -6.15
C PRO A 457 -28.78 15.22 -4.67
N GLN A 458 -28.82 14.27 -3.73
CA GLN A 458 -28.81 14.58 -2.29
C GLN A 458 -27.49 15.21 -1.80
N LEU A 459 -26.41 15.14 -2.59
CA LEU A 459 -25.14 15.81 -2.29
C LEU A 459 -24.95 17.11 -3.09
N ALA A 460 -25.90 17.49 -3.95
CA ALA A 460 -25.79 18.63 -4.86
C ALA A 460 -25.68 19.98 -4.14
N THR A 461 -26.14 20.06 -2.89
CA THR A 461 -26.15 21.31 -2.10
C THR A 461 -24.80 21.67 -1.48
N TYR A 462 -23.85 20.73 -1.42
CA TYR A 462 -22.53 20.98 -0.87
C TYR A 462 -21.71 21.84 -1.81
N ARG A 463 -20.85 22.72 -1.27
CA ARG A 463 -19.80 23.42 -2.01
C ARG A 463 -18.46 22.73 -1.79
N SER A 464 -17.51 22.92 -2.71
CA SER A 464 -16.20 22.25 -2.67
C SER A 464 -15.40 22.47 -1.37
N LYS A 465 -15.55 23.65 -0.75
CA LYS A 465 -14.83 24.05 0.47
C LYS A 465 -15.56 23.69 1.77
N ASP A 466 -16.82 23.25 1.69
CA ASP A 466 -17.63 22.98 2.89
C ASP A 466 -17.01 21.83 3.69
N PRO A 467 -16.89 21.95 5.02
CA PRO A 467 -16.43 20.85 5.85
C PRO A 467 -17.51 19.77 5.92
N VAL A 468 -17.09 18.51 5.79
CA VAL A 468 -17.98 17.35 6.01
C VAL A 468 -18.24 17.20 7.51
N GLN A 469 -19.50 17.27 7.90
CA GLN A 469 -19.96 17.07 9.28
C GLN A 469 -20.25 15.60 9.58
N GLU A 470 -20.47 15.28 10.86
CA GLU A 470 -20.82 13.91 11.27
C GLU A 470 -22.16 13.45 10.71
N GLU A 471 -23.12 14.37 10.57
CA GLU A 471 -24.46 14.13 10.01
C GLU A 471 -24.45 13.85 8.50
N ASP A 472 -23.44 14.35 7.77
CA ASP A 472 -23.26 14.14 6.33
C ASP A 472 -22.68 12.75 6.03
N TRP A 473 -21.93 12.21 6.99
CA TRP A 473 -21.14 11.00 6.81
C TRP A 473 -21.97 9.75 6.44
N PRO A 474 -23.16 9.50 7.04
CA PRO A 474 -24.04 8.42 6.62
C PRO A 474 -24.35 8.42 5.12
N LEU A 475 -24.60 9.60 4.54
CA LEU A 475 -24.94 9.74 3.13
C LEU A 475 -23.72 9.48 2.24
N ILE A 476 -22.58 10.13 2.53
CA ILE A 476 -21.31 9.94 1.83
C ILE A 476 -20.88 8.46 1.85
N LYS A 477 -20.97 7.84 3.02
CA LYS A 477 -20.64 6.43 3.20
C LYS A 477 -21.57 5.52 2.39
N SER A 478 -22.86 5.81 2.38
CA SER A 478 -23.85 5.05 1.61
C SER A 478 -23.55 5.10 0.12
N GLN A 479 -23.19 6.28 -0.42
CA GLN A 479 -22.80 6.45 -1.81
C GLN A 479 -21.55 5.64 -2.18
N LEU A 480 -20.52 5.64 -1.33
CA LEU A 480 -19.30 4.86 -1.54
C LEU A 480 -19.58 3.35 -1.51
N VAL A 481 -20.39 2.88 -0.55
CA VAL A 481 -20.79 1.47 -0.45
C VAL A 481 -21.63 1.04 -1.64
N TYR A 482 -22.58 1.89 -2.08
CA TYR A 482 -23.39 1.65 -3.27
C TYR A 482 -22.52 1.48 -4.52
N SER A 483 -21.54 2.36 -4.70
CA SER A 483 -20.59 2.28 -5.81
C SER A 483 -19.76 1.00 -5.75
N LEU A 484 -19.31 0.56 -4.57
CA LEU A 484 -18.61 -0.74 -4.40
C LEU A 484 -19.50 -1.94 -4.73
N LYS A 485 -20.79 -1.90 -4.37
CA LYS A 485 -21.75 -2.95 -4.71
C LYS A 485 -21.92 -3.05 -6.23
N LYS A 486 -22.06 -1.91 -6.93
CA LYS A 486 -22.11 -1.88 -8.40
C LYS A 486 -20.80 -2.41 -9.03
N ILE A 487 -19.63 -2.00 -8.53
CA ILE A 487 -18.33 -2.49 -9.03
C ILE A 487 -18.25 -4.01 -8.87
N ARG A 488 -18.67 -4.53 -7.71
CA ARG A 488 -18.75 -5.97 -7.46
C ARG A 488 -19.67 -6.66 -8.47
N ASP A 489 -20.86 -6.11 -8.71
CA ASP A 489 -21.86 -6.74 -9.58
C ASP A 489 -21.40 -6.77 -11.05
N GLU A 490 -20.75 -5.71 -11.53
CA GLU A 490 -20.12 -5.67 -12.85
C GLU A 490 -18.98 -6.68 -12.98
N LEU A 491 -18.06 -6.72 -12.01
CA LEU A 491 -16.98 -7.72 -12.01
C LEU A 491 -17.51 -9.15 -11.89
N ALA A 492 -18.60 -9.36 -11.15
CA ALA A 492 -19.21 -10.66 -10.93
C ALA A 492 -19.81 -11.28 -12.19
N LYS A 493 -20.05 -10.49 -13.25
CA LYS A 493 -20.41 -11.02 -14.58
C LYS A 493 -19.32 -11.94 -15.14
N LYS A 494 -18.05 -11.62 -14.87
CA LYS A 494 -16.87 -12.43 -15.27
C LYS A 494 -16.32 -13.31 -14.14
N HIS A 495 -16.47 -12.87 -12.88
CA HIS A 495 -15.95 -13.56 -11.69
C HIS A 495 -17.07 -13.84 -10.68
N PRO A 496 -17.94 -14.85 -10.91
CA PRO A 496 -19.18 -15.05 -10.13
C PRO A 496 -18.98 -15.17 -8.62
N THR A 497 -17.83 -15.70 -8.19
CA THR A 497 -17.49 -15.84 -6.76
C THR A 497 -17.42 -14.50 -6.01
N LEU A 498 -17.27 -13.37 -6.71
CA LEU A 498 -17.32 -12.04 -6.10
C LEU A 498 -18.70 -11.67 -5.54
N LYS A 499 -19.78 -12.33 -5.96
CA LYS A 499 -21.12 -12.13 -5.38
C LYS A 499 -21.18 -12.46 -3.89
N ASN A 500 -20.27 -13.31 -3.42
CA ASN A 500 -20.18 -13.68 -2.00
C ASN A 500 -19.75 -12.49 -1.11
N LEU A 501 -19.16 -11.42 -1.69
CA LEU A 501 -18.73 -10.26 -0.93
C LEU A 501 -19.93 -9.42 -0.45
N GLN A 502 -20.21 -9.46 0.86
CA GLN A 502 -21.35 -8.75 1.45
C GLN A 502 -20.90 -7.48 2.21
N PHE A 503 -21.05 -6.32 1.54
CA PHE A 503 -20.87 -4.98 2.12
C PHE A 503 -22.07 -4.52 2.95
#